data_AF-A0A938PXB5-F1
#
_entry.id   AF-A0A938PXB5-F1
#
_cell.length_a   1.000
_cell.length_b   1.000
_cell.length_c   1.000
_cell.angle_alpha   90.00
_cell.angle_beta   90.00
_cell.angle_gamma   90.00
#
_symmetry.space_group_name_H-M   'P 1'
#
loop_
_entity.id
_entity.type
_entity.pdbx_description
1 polymer ?
#
loop_
_entity_poly.entity_id
_entity_poly.type
_entity_poly.pdbx_seq_one_letter_code
_entity_poly.pdbx_strand_id
1 'polypeptide(L)'
;MKILIVIIVLLIAHLQYRLWVGDGSVAQIKEYQARLEKVKEQGKEKKERNEALYAEIEDLRKGQEAIEERARDELGMIKEKETFFQVIEEK
;
A
#
# COMPACT_ATOMS: atom_id res chain seq x y z
N MET A 1 -60.40 -14.39 0.30
CA MET A 1 -59.69 -13.16 0.73
C MET A 1 -58.68 -13.44 1.86
N LYS A 2 -59.05 -14.08 2.98
CA LYS A 2 -58.14 -14.33 4.12
C LYS A 2 -56.88 -15.16 3.77
N ILE A 3 -56.99 -16.15 2.90
CA ILE A 3 -55.86 -17.01 2.46
C ILE A 3 -54.81 -16.21 1.68
N LEU A 4 -55.25 -15.25 0.85
CA LEU A 4 -54.36 -14.38 0.08
C LEU A 4 -53.51 -13.50 1.00
N ILE A 5 -54.10 -13.00 2.08
CA ILE A 5 -53.39 -12.22 3.10
C ILE A 5 -52.33 -13.08 3.79
N VAL A 6 -52.66 -14.33 4.15
CA VAL A 6 -51.69 -15.24 4.80
C VAL A 6 -50.50 -15.53 3.88
N ILE A 7 -50.74 -15.75 2.59
CA ILE A 7 -49.66 -15.98 1.61
C ILE A 7 -48.77 -14.75 1.47
N ILE A 8 -49.36 -13.55 1.41
CA ILE A 8 -48.61 -12.29 1.32
C ILE A 8 -47.77 -12.08 2.59
N VAL A 9 -48.33 -12.34 3.77
CA VAL A 9 -47.59 -12.23 5.05
C VAL A 9 -46.43 -13.22 5.10
N LEU A 10 -46.63 -14.46 4.65
CA LEU A 10 -45.55 -15.46 4.58
C LEU A 10 -44.44 -15.04 3.61
N LEU A 11 -44.80 -14.49 2.44
CA LEU A 11 -43.82 -13.98 1.48
C LEU A 11 -43.02 -12.80 2.05
N ILE A 12 -43.69 -11.88 2.73
CA ILE A 12 -43.02 -10.74 3.39
C ILE A 12 -42.09 -11.25 4.49
N ALA A 13 -42.56 -12.14 5.36
CA ALA A 13 -41.73 -12.72 6.44
C ALA A 13 -40.50 -13.45 5.88
N HIS A 14 -40.67 -14.21 4.80
CA HIS A 14 -39.55 -14.88 4.13
C HIS A 14 -38.55 -13.88 3.55
N LEU A 15 -39.03 -12.80 2.93
CA LEU A 15 -38.16 -11.75 2.37
C LEU A 15 -37.40 -11.01 3.48
N GLN A 16 -38.07 -10.70 4.60
CA GLN A 16 -37.45 -10.09 5.78
C GLN A 16 -36.37 -11.00 6.37
N TYR A 17 -36.66 -12.29 6.52
CA TYR A 17 -35.68 -13.28 6.98
C TYR A 17 -34.46 -13.35 6.04
N ARG A 18 -34.71 -13.40 4.72
CA ARG A 18 -33.64 -13.39 3.72
C ARG A 18 -32.81 -12.12 3.77
N LEU A 19 -33.41 -10.96 4.06
CA LEU A 19 -32.67 -9.70 4.20
C LEU A 19 -31.74 -9.70 5.42
N TRP A 20 -32.15 -10.40 6.48
CA TRP A 20 -31.38 -10.48 7.73
C TRP A 20 -30.34 -11.61 7.74
N VAL A 21 -30.55 -12.69 6.97
CA VAL A 21 -29.70 -13.91 7.03
C VAL A 21 -29.07 -14.27 5.67
N GLY A 22 -29.55 -13.72 4.56
CA GLY A 22 -29.06 -14.03 3.22
C GLY A 22 -27.76 -13.31 2.83
N ASP A 23 -27.21 -13.69 1.68
CA ASP A 23 -25.98 -13.13 1.12
C ASP A 23 -26.09 -11.60 0.96
N GLY A 24 -25.24 -10.86 1.68
CA GLY A 24 -25.34 -9.40 1.84
C GLY A 24 -25.97 -8.92 3.16
N SER A 25 -26.29 -9.83 4.09
CA SER A 25 -26.76 -9.51 5.43
C SER A 25 -25.80 -8.58 6.19
N VAL A 26 -26.36 -7.72 7.06
CA VAL A 26 -25.63 -6.84 7.98
C VAL A 26 -24.59 -7.61 8.81
N ALA A 27 -24.82 -8.89 9.09
CA ALA A 27 -23.86 -9.76 9.78
C ALA A 27 -22.60 -10.01 8.94
N GLN A 28 -22.76 -10.30 7.64
CA GLN A 28 -21.65 -10.48 6.71
C GLN A 28 -20.87 -9.17 6.52
N ILE A 29 -21.57 -8.03 6.40
CA ILE A 29 -20.93 -6.72 6.27
C ILE A 29 -20.04 -6.42 7.48
N LYS A 30 -20.51 -6.72 8.71
CA LYS A 30 -19.70 -6.57 9.92
C LYS A 30 -18.49 -7.50 9.94
N GLU A 31 -18.63 -8.74 9.47
CA GLU A 31 -17.49 -9.66 9.37
C GLU A 31 -16.45 -9.18 8.35
N TYR A 32 -16.88 -8.72 7.18
CA TYR A 32 -15.99 -8.16 6.16
C TYR A 32 -15.30 -6.89 6.64
N GLN A 33 -16.00 -5.99 7.35
CA GLN A 33 -15.39 -4.81 7.97
C GLN A 33 -14.35 -5.20 9.02
N ALA A 34 -14.65 -6.17 9.89
CA ALA A 34 -13.70 -6.64 10.89
C ALA A 34 -12.43 -7.28 10.28
N ARG A 35 -12.58 -8.00 9.16
CA ARG A 35 -11.43 -8.54 8.40
C ARG A 35 -10.62 -7.40 7.76
N LEU A 36 -11.27 -6.38 7.22
CA LEU A 36 -10.60 -5.24 6.59
C LEU A 36 -9.78 -4.43 7.59
N GLU A 37 -10.33 -4.19 8.79
CA GLU A 37 -9.64 -3.50 9.88
C GLU A 37 -8.36 -4.25 10.30
N LYS A 38 -8.44 -5.58 10.48
CA LYS A 38 -7.26 -6.39 10.80
C LYS A 38 -6.18 -6.33 9.73
N VAL A 39 -6.56 -6.38 8.46
CA VAL A 39 -5.60 -6.29 7.34
C VAL A 39 -4.98 -4.90 7.24
N LYS A 40 -5.77 -3.85 7.49
CA LYS A 40 -5.26 -2.46 7.55
C LYS A 40 -4.26 -2.28 8.68
N GLU A 41 -4.55 -2.81 9.85
CA GLU A 41 -3.67 -2.73 11.02
C GLU A 41 -2.33 -3.41 10.74
N GLN A 42 -2.35 -4.62 10.16
CA GLN A 42 -1.14 -5.33 9.74
C GLN A 42 -0.38 -4.65 8.60
N GLY A 43 -1.09 -3.97 7.69
CA GLY A 43 -0.49 -3.25 6.57
C GLY A 43 0.21 -1.96 6.98
N LYS A 44 -0.26 -1.30 8.05
CA LYS A 44 0.25 -0.01 8.49
C LYS A 44 1.69 -0.09 8.99
N GLU A 45 2.00 -1.05 9.86
CA GLU A 45 3.35 -1.27 10.38
C GLU A 45 4.35 -1.59 9.26
N LYS A 46 3.93 -2.43 8.30
CA LYS A 46 4.75 -2.78 7.13
C LYS A 46 5.02 -1.55 6.26
N LYS A 47 4.04 -0.68 6.08
CA LYS A 47 4.17 0.53 5.27
C LYS A 47 5.13 1.54 5.90
N GLU A 48 4.99 1.81 7.20
CA GLU A 48 5.87 2.74 7.93
C GLU A 48 7.32 2.28 7.91
N ARG A 49 7.58 0.98 8.12
CA ARG A 49 8.94 0.43 8.05
C ARG A 49 9.51 0.49 6.63
N ASN A 50 8.68 0.25 5.62
CA ASN A 50 9.11 0.32 4.23
C ASN A 50 9.48 1.76 3.84
N GLU A 51 8.68 2.75 4.24
CA GLU A 51 8.98 4.17 4.03
C GLU A 51 10.28 4.58 4.73
N ALA A 52 10.50 4.13 5.97
CA ALA A 52 11.76 4.39 6.70
C ALA A 52 12.98 3.78 5.99
N LEU A 53 12.88 2.52 5.54
CA LEU A 53 13.96 1.85 4.80
C LEU A 53 14.24 2.53 3.46
N TYR A 54 13.21 3.00 2.75
CA TYR A 54 13.40 3.77 1.51
C TYR A 54 14.14 5.07 1.76
N ALA A 55 13.80 5.78 2.83
CA ALA A 55 14.51 7.00 3.21
C ALA A 55 15.98 6.72 3.57
N GLU A 56 16.27 5.62 4.27
CA GLU A 56 17.63 5.21 4.62
C GLU A 56 18.45 4.84 3.37
N ILE A 57 17.86 4.10 2.41
CA ILE A 57 18.52 3.79 1.14
C ILE A 57 18.82 5.06 0.35
N GLU A 58 17.89 6.01 0.32
CA GLU A 58 18.06 7.27 -0.38
C GLU A 58 19.18 8.12 0.24
N ASP A 59 19.25 8.18 1.57
CA ASP A 59 20.32 8.88 2.29
C ASP A 59 21.69 8.24 2.05
N LEU A 60 21.77 6.91 2.11
CA LEU A 60 23.00 6.16 1.82
C LEU A 60 23.47 6.37 0.37
N ARG A 61 22.55 6.40 -0.60
CA ARG A 61 22.89 6.71 -2.00
C ARG A 61 23.44 8.12 -2.14
N LYS A 62 22.78 9.12 -1.56
CA LYS A 62 23.24 10.51 -1.60
C LYS A 62 24.60 10.68 -0.93
N GLY A 63 24.82 10.03 0.20
CA GLY A 63 26.12 10.02 0.87
C GLY A 63 27.22 9.40 0.01
N GLN A 64 26.96 8.28 -0.66
CA GLN A 64 27.92 7.66 -1.57
C GLN A 64 28.19 8.51 -2.82
N GLU A 65 27.15 9.08 -3.42
CA GLU A 65 27.28 9.96 -4.59
C GLU A 65 28.12 11.21 -4.23
N ALA A 66 27.90 11.82 -3.06
CA ALA A 66 28.69 12.95 -2.58
C ALA A 66 30.16 12.60 -2.30
N ILE A 67 30.44 11.40 -1.78
CA ILE A 67 31.81 10.92 -1.57
C ILE A 67 32.50 10.64 -2.91
N GLU A 68 31.76 10.07 -3.87
CA GLU A 68 32.26 9.77 -5.21
C GLU A 68 32.59 11.06 -5.99
N GLU A 69 31.73 12.08 -5.93
CA GLU A 69 31.99 13.39 -6.50
C GLU A 69 33.27 14.00 -5.93
N ARG A 70 33.43 13.99 -4.60
CA ARG A 70 34.64 14.51 -3.95
C ARG A 70 35.91 13.73 -4.33
N ALA A 71 35.83 12.41 -4.41
CA ALA A 71 36.96 11.58 -4.84
C ALA A 71 37.35 11.83 -6.31
N ARG A 72 36.38 12.13 -7.17
CA ARG A 72 36.62 12.49 -8.58
C ARG A 72 37.22 13.89 -8.71
N ASP A 73 36.68 14.87 -8.01
CA ASP A 73 37.08 16.27 -8.13
C ASP A 73 38.39 16.59 -7.40
N GLU A 74 38.58 16.09 -6.17
CA GLU A 74 39.75 16.42 -5.36
C GLU A 74 40.93 15.45 -5.59
N LEU A 75 40.64 14.17 -5.85
CA LEU A 75 41.67 13.12 -5.93
C LEU A 75 41.85 12.57 -7.35
N GLY A 76 41.02 12.98 -8.32
CA GLY A 76 41.09 12.48 -9.70
C GLY A 76 40.85 10.98 -9.83
N MET A 77 40.18 10.37 -8.85
CA MET A 77 39.95 8.92 -8.83
C MET A 77 38.87 8.53 -9.84
N ILE A 78 39.15 7.47 -10.61
CA ILE A 78 38.24 6.89 -11.61
C ILE A 78 38.08 5.39 -11.35
N LYS A 79 36.90 4.83 -11.64
CA LYS A 79 36.65 3.39 -11.42
C LYS A 79 37.45 2.55 -12.43
N GLU A 80 37.76 1.30 -12.07
CA GLU A 80 38.40 0.37 -13.01
C GLU A 80 37.51 0.16 -14.24
N LYS A 81 38.09 0.38 -15.45
CA LYS A 81 37.42 0.31 -16.76
C LYS A 81 36.43 1.45 -17.07
N GLU A 82 36.54 2.57 -16.36
CA GLU A 82 35.77 3.78 -16.67
C GLU A 82 36.54 4.72 -17.63
N THR A 83 35.83 5.30 -18.60
CA THR A 83 36.33 6.43 -19.42
C THR A 83 35.71 7.72 -18.89
N PHE A 84 36.51 8.54 -18.19
CA PHE A 84 36.08 9.81 -17.61
C PHE A 84 36.34 10.98 -18.57
N PHE A 85 35.32 11.79 -18.83
CA PHE A 85 35.42 12.99 -19.67
C PHE A 85 35.24 14.24 -18.80
N GLN A 86 36.27 15.07 -18.70
CA GLN A 86 36.19 16.36 -18.05
C GLN A 86 36.04 17.45 -19.11
N VAL A 87 34.89 18.12 -19.14
CA VAL A 87 34.66 19.25 -20.04
C VAL A 87 35.20 20.50 -19.36
N ILE A 88 36.31 21.03 -19.86
CA ILE A 88 36.86 22.30 -19.40
C ILE A 88 36.29 23.38 -20.33
N GLU A 89 35.44 24.26 -19.82
CA GLU A 89 35.01 25.43 -20.58
C GLU A 89 36.18 26.43 -20.64
N GLU A 90 36.64 26.76 -21.85
CA GLU A 90 37.56 27.89 -22.05
C GLU A 90 36.81 29.19 -21.77
N LYS A 91 37.34 30.00 -20.84
CA LYS A 91 36.80 31.32 -20.48
C LYS A 91 36.89 32.32 -21.62
#